data_AF-A0A1V6FPI2-F1
#
_entry.id   AF-A0A1V6FPI2-F1
#
_cell.length_a   1.000
_cell.length_b   1.000
_cell.length_c   1.000
_cell.angle_alpha   90.00
_cell.angle_beta   90.00
_cell.angle_gamma   90.00
#
_symmetry.space_group_name_H-M   'P 1'
#
loop_
_entity.id
_entity.type
_entity.pdbx_description
1 polymer ?
#
loop_
_entity_poly.entity_id
_entity_poly.type
_entity_poly.pdbx_seq_one_letter_code
_entity_poly.pdbx_strand_id
1 'polypeptide(L)'
;MATRFGQFGAFMMARALLVVGILVLMLVVPVYLKKERENRESEVHRKELEMSRGPSTNTASAPAVTTATPRPIGHGLSLALLGDGRMPSDVAHLGCHGEPAPQDRPHRGGCNPLQGDTSCRTVLPVLCVRATEAPMPGGLDAARGVWAGGALGATQPVMGAVIESEAAGSARCEQELGAGWRMAGLQAGGSGAWALQGQRGPGLTGHTRYWVHAADQKGNCWDSGG
;
A
#
# COMPACT_ATOMS: atom_id res chain seq x y z
N MET A 1 57.65 54.11 15.34
CA MET A 1 57.03 52.81 15.64
C MET A 1 55.53 53.00 15.72
N ALA A 2 54.76 52.90 14.62
CA ALA A 2 53.30 52.73 14.62
C ALA A 2 52.72 52.76 13.19
N THR A 3 52.66 51.61 12.50
CA THR A 3 51.76 51.37 11.36
C THR A 3 51.60 49.86 11.15
N ARG A 4 50.97 49.14 12.09
CA ARG A 4 50.70 47.69 11.91
C ARG A 4 49.45 47.15 12.61
N PHE A 5 48.39 47.96 12.77
CA PHE A 5 47.14 47.49 13.42
C PHE A 5 45.90 47.38 12.49
N GLY A 6 45.98 47.77 11.21
CA GLY A 6 44.83 47.76 10.30
C GLY A 6 44.58 46.45 9.53
N GLN A 7 45.49 45.48 9.57
CA GLN A 7 45.50 44.38 8.59
C GLN A 7 44.81 43.08 9.06
N PHE A 8 44.58 42.89 10.37
CA PHE A 8 43.96 41.68 10.92
C PHE A 8 42.42 41.69 10.89
N GLY A 9 41.78 42.85 11.03
CA GLY A 9 40.31 42.96 11.00
C GLY A 9 39.71 42.66 9.61
N ALA A 10 40.38 43.11 8.55
CA ALA A 10 39.96 42.88 7.18
C ALA A 10 40.00 41.39 6.79
N PHE A 11 40.98 40.64 7.29
CA PHE A 11 41.15 39.22 6.96
C PHE A 11 40.09 38.33 7.64
N MET A 12 39.70 38.66 8.88
CA MET A 12 38.62 37.97 9.60
C MET A 12 37.24 38.28 9.01
N MET A 13 36.99 39.52 8.59
CA MET A 13 35.76 39.87 7.86
C MET A 13 35.69 39.21 6.48
N ALA A 14 36.79 39.16 5.74
CA ALA A 14 36.83 38.47 4.44
C ALA A 14 36.53 36.98 4.57
N ARG A 15 37.04 36.32 5.62
CA ARG A 15 36.73 34.91 5.91
C ARG A 15 35.27 34.71 6.35
N ALA A 16 34.73 35.60 7.17
CA ALA A 16 33.32 35.53 7.57
C ALA A 16 32.37 35.67 6.37
N LEU A 17 32.65 36.62 5.47
CA LEU A 17 31.85 36.81 4.25
C LEU A 17 31.95 35.60 3.30
N LEU A 18 33.13 34.97 3.20
CA LEU A 18 33.32 33.76 2.40
C LEU A 18 32.51 32.58 2.95
N VAL A 19 32.54 32.37 4.28
CA VAL A 19 31.76 31.29 4.94
C VAL A 19 30.26 31.52 4.78
N VAL A 20 29.78 32.75 4.98
CA VAL A 20 28.36 33.09 4.76
C VAL A 20 27.96 32.88 3.30
N GLY A 21 28.82 33.25 2.35
CA GLY A 21 28.60 32.98 0.92
C GLY A 21 28.46 31.49 0.60
N ILE A 22 29.31 30.63 1.17
CA ILE A 22 29.23 29.18 1.00
C ILE A 22 27.94 28.62 1.61
N LEU A 23 27.55 29.07 2.79
CA LEU A 23 26.32 28.60 3.46
C LEU A 23 25.06 28.99 2.69
N VAL A 24 25.01 30.22 2.15
CA VAL A 24 23.91 30.66 1.28
C VAL A 24 23.88 29.83 0.00
N LEU A 25 25.03 29.55 -0.63
CA LEU A 25 25.10 28.73 -1.84
C LEU A 25 24.62 27.29 -1.57
N MET A 26 25.00 26.70 -0.44
CA MET A 26 24.56 25.37 -0.01
C MET A 26 23.05 25.27 0.22
N LEU A 27 22.37 26.37 0.57
CA LEU A 27 20.91 26.40 0.72
C LEU A 27 20.18 26.69 -0.60
N VAL A 28 20.71 27.60 -1.41
CA VAL A 28 20.04 28.04 -2.64
C VAL A 28 20.17 27.01 -3.77
N VAL A 29 21.33 26.36 -3.91
CA VAL A 29 21.57 25.40 -5.00
C VAL A 29 20.63 24.19 -4.95
N PRO A 30 20.42 23.49 -3.81
CA PRO A 30 19.48 22.36 -3.76
C PRO A 30 18.04 22.76 -4.05
N VAL A 31 17.61 23.94 -3.58
CA VAL A 31 16.25 24.46 -3.83
C VAL A 31 16.07 24.79 -5.31
N TYR A 32 17.08 25.39 -5.93
CA TYR A 32 17.07 25.69 -7.37
C TYR A 32 17.04 24.40 -8.21
N LEU A 33 17.87 23.41 -7.89
CA LEU A 33 17.90 22.13 -8.58
C LEU A 33 16.58 21.34 -8.42
N LYS A 34 15.96 21.39 -7.23
CA LYS A 34 14.63 20.80 -7.00
C LYS A 34 13.56 21.46 -7.87
N LYS A 35 13.58 22.80 -7.96
CA LYS A 35 12.62 23.55 -8.78
C LYS A 35 12.79 23.30 -10.28
N GLU A 36 14.02 23.17 -10.77
CA GLU A 36 14.29 22.79 -12.16
C GLU A 36 13.78 21.40 -12.50
N ARG A 37 13.89 20.46 -11.55
CA ARG A 37 13.35 19.11 -11.70
C ARG A 37 11.82 19.12 -11.80
N GLU A 38 11.14 19.83 -10.91
CA GLU A 38 9.68 19.98 -10.92
C GLU A 38 9.18 20.64 -12.22
N ASN A 39 9.88 21.66 -12.71
CA ASN A 39 9.56 22.30 -13.99
C ASN A 39 9.70 21.33 -15.17
N ARG A 40 10.79 20.54 -15.23
CA ARG A 40 10.96 19.54 -16.30
C ARG A 40 9.90 18.45 -16.27
N GLU A 41 9.54 17.96 -15.08
CA GLU A 41 8.48 16.95 -14.92
C GLU A 41 7.11 17.52 -15.39
N SER A 42 6.82 18.79 -15.11
CA SER A 42 5.59 19.45 -15.59
C SER A 42 5.56 19.66 -17.10
N GLU A 43 6.68 19.97 -17.74
CA GLU A 43 6.77 20.12 -19.19
C GLU A 43 6.59 18.79 -19.92
N VAL A 44 7.16 17.70 -19.38
CA VAL A 44 6.98 16.35 -19.93
C VAL A 44 5.51 15.95 -19.85
N HIS A 45 4.88 16.15 -18.69
CA HIS A 45 3.46 15.84 -18.51
C HIS A 45 2.57 16.68 -19.43
N ARG A 46 2.90 17.95 -19.64
CA ARG A 46 2.19 18.82 -20.60
C ARG A 46 2.34 18.33 -22.04
N LYS A 47 3.55 17.94 -22.45
CA LYS A 47 3.81 17.40 -23.80
C LYS A 47 3.13 16.06 -24.03
N GLU A 48 3.03 15.21 -23.00
CA GLU A 48 2.32 13.93 -23.06
C GLU A 48 0.79 14.13 -23.20
N LEU A 49 0.24 15.14 -22.52
CA LEU A 49 -1.15 15.57 -22.68
C LEU A 49 -1.42 16.21 -24.06
N GLU A 50 -0.46 16.97 -24.60
CA GLU A 50 -0.55 17.54 -25.96
C GLU A 50 -0.42 16.47 -27.05
N MET A 51 0.45 15.47 -26.87
CA MET A 51 0.63 14.35 -27.81
C MET A 51 -0.54 13.36 -27.79
N SER A 52 -1.26 13.26 -26.66
CA SER A 52 -2.54 12.55 -26.58
C SER A 52 -3.69 13.31 -27.25
N ARG A 53 -3.52 14.60 -27.60
CA ARG A 53 -4.50 15.44 -28.31
C ARG A 53 -4.13 15.58 -29.79
N GLY A 54 -4.19 14.47 -30.52
CA GLY A 54 -4.11 14.46 -31.98
C GLY A 54 -5.26 15.24 -32.65
N PRO A 55 -5.13 15.63 -33.93
CA PRO A 55 -5.97 16.62 -34.58
C PRO A 55 -7.40 16.09 -34.81
N SER A 56 -8.37 16.82 -34.27
CA SER A 56 -9.79 16.61 -34.56
C SER A 56 -10.11 17.02 -36.00
N THR A 57 -10.44 16.05 -36.83
CA THR A 57 -11.21 16.27 -38.04
C THR A 57 -12.52 15.47 -37.99
N ASN A 58 -13.60 16.24 -38.16
CA ASN A 58 -14.94 15.86 -38.59
C ASN A 58 -15.95 15.35 -37.54
N THR A 59 -16.83 16.28 -37.18
CA THR A 59 -18.28 16.14 -36.98
C THR A 59 -18.88 14.77 -37.32
N ALA A 60 -19.18 13.96 -36.30
CA ALA A 60 -20.40 13.16 -36.19
C ALA A 60 -20.44 12.49 -34.79
N SER A 61 -21.58 12.66 -34.12
CA SER A 61 -21.98 12.00 -32.87
C SER A 61 -21.15 12.31 -31.63
N ALA A 62 -21.72 13.17 -30.77
CA ALA A 62 -21.37 13.21 -29.35
C ALA A 62 -21.35 11.79 -28.78
N PRO A 63 -20.30 11.34 -28.06
CA PRO A 63 -20.47 10.16 -27.25
C PRO A 63 -21.49 10.55 -26.17
N ALA A 64 -22.60 9.83 -26.15
CA ALA A 64 -23.48 9.83 -25.01
C ALA A 64 -22.59 9.69 -23.76
N VAL A 65 -22.75 10.60 -22.80
CA VAL A 65 -22.31 10.38 -21.44
C VAL A 65 -22.88 9.02 -21.07
N THR A 66 -22.05 8.00 -21.14
CA THR A 66 -22.42 6.70 -20.66
C THR A 66 -22.46 6.94 -19.17
N THR A 67 -23.66 7.13 -18.63
CA THR A 67 -23.91 6.93 -17.21
C THR A 67 -23.34 5.56 -16.93
N ALA A 68 -22.10 5.52 -16.41
CA ALA A 68 -21.46 4.28 -16.05
C ALA A 68 -22.44 3.63 -15.10
N THR A 69 -23.11 2.58 -15.56
CA THR A 69 -24.02 1.80 -14.74
C THR A 69 -23.27 1.54 -13.44
N PRO A 70 -23.79 1.94 -12.27
CA PRO A 70 -23.11 1.71 -11.01
C PRO A 70 -22.74 0.24 -10.98
N ARG A 71 -21.43 -0.07 -10.99
CA ARG A 71 -21.01 -1.46 -10.91
C ARG A 71 -21.70 -2.05 -9.68
N PRO A 72 -22.42 -3.19 -9.79
CA PRO A 72 -23.01 -3.81 -8.62
C PRO A 72 -21.90 -3.98 -7.60
N ILE A 73 -22.14 -3.52 -6.36
CA ILE A 73 -21.09 -3.56 -5.34
C ILE A 73 -20.83 -5.03 -5.02
N GLY A 74 -19.62 -5.48 -5.39
CA GLY A 74 -19.18 -6.86 -5.26
C GLY A 74 -18.89 -7.24 -3.81
N HIS A 75 -18.27 -8.41 -3.67
CA HIS A 75 -17.81 -8.92 -2.40
C HIS A 75 -16.30 -9.13 -2.48
N GLY A 76 -15.58 -8.71 -1.46
CA GLY A 76 -14.16 -8.95 -1.31
C GLY A 76 -13.91 -10.17 -0.44
N LEU A 77 -12.74 -10.78 -0.63
CA LEU A 77 -12.18 -11.79 0.24
C LEU A 77 -11.69 -11.12 1.52
N SER A 78 -12.06 -11.71 2.66
CA SER A 78 -11.59 -11.24 3.96
C SER A 78 -11.15 -12.39 4.85
N LEU A 79 -10.08 -12.16 5.62
CA LEU A 79 -9.56 -13.12 6.60
C LEU A 79 -9.74 -12.59 8.02
N ALA A 80 -9.90 -13.48 8.98
CA ALA A 80 -9.90 -13.16 10.41
C ALA A 80 -8.67 -13.76 11.07
N LEU A 81 -8.24 -13.17 12.19
CA LEU A 81 -7.25 -13.81 13.05
C LEU A 81 -7.82 -15.11 13.62
N LEU A 82 -7.04 -16.18 13.54
CA LEU A 82 -7.34 -17.48 14.11
C LEU A 82 -6.77 -17.52 15.53
N GLY A 83 -7.67 -17.58 16.52
CA GLY A 83 -7.30 -17.77 17.92
C GLY A 83 -7.12 -19.25 18.20
N ASP A 84 -5.96 -19.85 17.88
CA ASP A 84 -5.76 -21.28 18.07
C ASP A 84 -5.00 -21.64 19.36
N GLY A 85 -4.51 -20.65 20.12
CA GLY A 85 -3.78 -20.83 21.40
C GLY A 85 -2.51 -21.69 21.32
N ARG A 86 -2.19 -22.20 20.13
CA ARG A 86 -1.09 -23.12 19.81
C ARG A 86 -0.01 -22.41 19.00
N MET A 87 -0.29 -21.23 18.47
CA MET A 87 0.68 -20.37 17.81
C MET A 87 1.55 -19.59 18.81
N PRO A 88 2.85 -19.43 18.54
CA PRO A 88 3.67 -18.44 19.23
C PRO A 88 3.02 -17.05 19.19
N SER A 89 3.14 -16.28 20.27
CA SER A 89 2.49 -14.96 20.38
C SER A 89 3.03 -13.91 19.40
N ASP A 90 4.22 -14.14 18.87
CA ASP A 90 4.86 -13.34 17.82
C ASP A 90 4.50 -13.79 16.41
N VAL A 91 3.66 -14.81 16.25
CA VAL A 91 3.12 -15.27 14.97
C VAL A 91 1.65 -14.86 14.85
N ALA A 92 1.31 -14.21 13.75
CA ALA A 92 -0.06 -13.98 13.34
C ALA A 92 -0.50 -15.10 12.40
N HIS A 93 -1.67 -15.67 12.67
CA HIS A 93 -2.31 -16.66 11.82
C HIS A 93 -3.67 -16.11 11.41
N LEU A 94 -3.84 -15.82 10.12
CA LEU A 94 -5.09 -15.29 9.56
C LEU A 94 -5.67 -16.29 8.58
N GLY A 95 -6.98 -16.50 8.62
CA GLY A 95 -7.61 -17.39 7.66
C GLY A 95 -9.11 -17.25 7.64
N CYS A 96 -9.72 -18.13 6.87
CA CYS A 96 -11.13 -18.05 6.54
C CYS A 96 -12.06 -18.38 7.72
N HIS A 97 -11.63 -19.27 8.61
CA HIS A 97 -12.41 -19.81 9.74
C HIS A 97 -12.17 -19.10 11.08
N GLY A 98 -11.83 -17.80 11.06
CA GLY A 98 -11.67 -16.98 12.27
C GLY A 98 -12.90 -16.14 12.59
N GLU A 99 -12.97 -15.67 13.84
CA GLU A 99 -13.98 -14.72 14.30
C GLU A 99 -13.52 -13.26 14.07
N PRO A 100 -14.43 -12.35 13.68
CA PRO A 100 -15.84 -12.61 13.37
C PRO A 100 -15.98 -13.34 12.02
N ALA A 101 -16.91 -14.29 11.89
CA ALA A 101 -17.18 -14.99 10.62
C ALA A 101 -17.56 -14.04 9.46
N PRO A 102 -17.39 -14.44 8.18
CA PRO A 102 -17.85 -13.65 7.03
C PRO A 102 -19.34 -13.33 7.13
N GLN A 103 -19.69 -12.05 6.94
CA GLN A 103 -21.02 -11.56 7.26
C GLN A 103 -22.05 -11.78 6.13
N ASP A 104 -21.61 -11.83 4.87
CA ASP A 104 -22.53 -11.75 3.73
C ASP A 104 -22.66 -13.06 2.95
N ARG A 105 -21.54 -13.65 2.52
CA ARG A 105 -21.54 -14.84 1.65
C ARG A 105 -20.56 -15.92 2.12
N PRO A 106 -20.82 -16.55 3.27
CA PRO A 106 -19.99 -17.67 3.72
C PRO A 106 -20.07 -18.83 2.71
N HIS A 107 -18.92 -19.40 2.35
CA HIS A 107 -18.84 -20.56 1.47
C HIS A 107 -18.37 -21.78 2.27
N ARG A 108 -19.24 -22.79 2.38
CA ARG A 108 -18.94 -24.07 3.08
C ARG A 108 -18.31 -23.89 4.47
N GLY A 109 -18.82 -22.93 5.24
CA GLY A 109 -18.33 -22.64 6.60
C GLY A 109 -17.06 -21.77 6.67
N GLY A 110 -16.61 -21.19 5.56
CA GLY A 110 -15.46 -20.28 5.49
C GLY A 110 -15.66 -19.13 4.50
N CYS A 111 -14.56 -18.55 4.04
CA CYS A 111 -14.50 -17.48 3.06
C CYS A 111 -14.74 -18.02 1.64
N ASN A 112 -14.95 -17.12 0.68
CA ASN A 112 -15.14 -17.46 -0.73
C ASN A 112 -14.08 -16.73 -1.58
N PRO A 113 -12.92 -17.33 -1.84
CA PRO A 113 -11.87 -16.68 -2.64
C PRO A 113 -12.26 -16.51 -4.11
N LEU A 114 -13.28 -17.22 -4.59
CA LEU A 114 -13.73 -17.16 -5.99
C LEU A 114 -14.65 -15.97 -6.26
N GLN A 115 -15.49 -15.59 -5.31
CA GLN A 115 -16.53 -14.56 -5.47
C GLN A 115 -16.49 -13.46 -4.39
N GLY A 116 -15.64 -13.61 -3.39
CA GLY A 116 -15.66 -12.81 -2.17
C GLY A 116 -16.75 -13.23 -1.18
N ASP A 117 -16.52 -12.90 0.09
CA ASP A 117 -17.38 -13.29 1.22
C ASP A 117 -17.93 -12.11 2.02
N THR A 118 -17.36 -10.92 1.82
CA THR A 118 -17.70 -9.71 2.57
C THR A 118 -18.02 -8.55 1.62
N SER A 119 -19.11 -7.85 1.87
CA SER A 119 -19.57 -6.72 1.06
C SER A 119 -18.49 -5.66 0.93
N CYS A 120 -18.24 -5.19 -0.29
CA CYS A 120 -17.28 -4.10 -0.51
C CYS A 120 -17.73 -2.76 0.07
N ARG A 121 -18.95 -2.65 0.62
CA ARG A 121 -19.38 -1.49 1.42
C ARG A 121 -18.84 -1.51 2.85
N THR A 122 -18.38 -2.67 3.33
CA THR A 122 -17.86 -2.84 4.69
C THR A 122 -16.54 -2.12 4.85
N VAL A 123 -16.35 -1.52 6.01
CA VAL A 123 -15.13 -0.80 6.38
C VAL A 123 -14.25 -1.74 7.20
N LEU A 124 -13.18 -2.27 6.61
CA LEU A 124 -12.24 -3.20 7.24
C LEU A 124 -10.79 -2.74 7.02
N PRO A 125 -9.87 -3.04 7.94
CA PRO A 125 -8.43 -2.88 7.70
C PRO A 125 -7.96 -3.65 6.47
N VAL A 126 -6.92 -3.14 5.79
CA VAL A 126 -6.21 -3.90 4.74
C VAL A 126 -5.12 -4.73 5.40
N LEU A 127 -5.07 -6.03 5.11
CA LEU A 127 -3.96 -6.89 5.51
C LEU A 127 -2.73 -6.56 4.67
N CYS A 128 -1.63 -6.27 5.34
CA CYS A 128 -0.36 -5.91 4.73
C CYS A 128 0.71 -6.94 5.07
N VAL A 129 1.66 -7.11 4.16
CA VAL A 129 2.85 -7.93 4.33
C VAL A 129 4.10 -7.12 4.05
N ARG A 130 5.16 -7.35 4.81
CA ARG A 130 6.51 -6.87 4.53
C ARG A 130 7.49 -8.02 4.67
N ALA A 131 8.30 -8.26 3.64
CA ALA A 131 9.37 -9.25 3.72
C ALA A 131 10.39 -8.83 4.79
N THR A 132 10.81 -9.76 5.65
CA THR A 132 11.79 -9.48 6.72
C THR A 132 12.97 -10.44 6.73
N GLU A 133 13.13 -11.27 5.68
CA GLU A 133 14.07 -12.41 5.62
C GLU A 133 13.93 -13.40 6.80
N ALA A 134 12.88 -13.28 7.60
CA ALA A 134 12.66 -14.12 8.75
C ALA A 134 12.28 -15.54 8.30
N PRO A 135 13.02 -16.56 8.76
CA PRO A 135 12.65 -17.94 8.49
C PRO A 135 11.33 -18.26 9.18
N MET A 136 10.57 -19.19 8.59
CA MET A 136 9.38 -19.76 9.21
C MET A 136 9.78 -20.39 10.56
N PRO A 137 9.18 -19.97 11.69
CA PRO A 137 9.43 -20.60 12.98
C PRO A 137 9.18 -22.12 12.95
N GLY A 138 10.03 -22.86 13.67
CA GLY A 138 9.87 -24.32 13.81
C GLY A 138 8.52 -24.68 14.47
N GLY A 139 7.90 -25.77 14.00
CA GLY A 139 6.61 -26.25 14.52
C GLY A 139 5.38 -25.59 13.88
N LEU A 140 5.57 -24.65 12.95
CA LEU A 140 4.51 -24.21 12.05
C LEU A 140 4.23 -25.30 11.01
N ASP A 141 2.95 -25.56 10.79
CA ASP A 141 2.50 -26.59 9.85
C ASP A 141 1.98 -25.89 8.59
N ALA A 142 2.61 -26.19 7.45
CA ALA A 142 2.21 -25.67 6.15
C ALA A 142 0.78 -26.08 5.75
N ALA A 143 0.23 -27.16 6.33
CA ALA A 143 -1.17 -27.52 6.14
C ALA A 143 -2.13 -26.51 6.79
N ARG A 144 -1.68 -25.74 7.78
CA ARG A 144 -2.49 -24.73 8.47
C ARG A 144 -2.48 -23.36 7.78
N GLY A 145 -1.51 -23.08 6.91
CA GLY A 145 -1.43 -21.81 6.20
C GLY A 145 -0.09 -21.60 5.51
N VAL A 146 -0.01 -20.57 4.68
CA VAL A 146 1.21 -20.20 3.94
C VAL A 146 2.01 -19.20 4.74
N TRP A 147 3.31 -19.48 4.94
CA TRP A 147 4.23 -18.49 5.48
C TRP A 147 4.44 -17.35 4.49
N ALA A 148 4.13 -16.13 4.91
CA ALA A 148 4.18 -14.93 4.09
C ALA A 148 5.62 -14.44 3.80
N GLY A 149 6.65 -15.07 4.39
CA GLY A 149 8.05 -14.66 4.21
C GLY A 149 8.42 -13.38 4.96
N GLY A 150 7.64 -13.00 5.98
CA GLY A 150 7.93 -11.84 6.81
C GLY A 150 6.84 -11.46 7.79
N ALA A 151 6.67 -10.15 8.01
CA ALA A 151 5.71 -9.60 8.95
C ALA A 151 4.35 -9.33 8.31
N LEU A 152 3.29 -9.60 9.05
CA LEU A 152 1.91 -9.25 8.73
C LEU A 152 1.48 -8.07 9.60
N GLY A 153 0.82 -7.10 9.00
CA GLY A 153 0.31 -5.92 9.68
C GLY A 153 -1.03 -5.50 9.09
N ALA A 154 -1.65 -4.48 9.65
CA ALA A 154 -2.89 -3.95 9.12
C ALA A 154 -2.97 -2.43 9.19
N THR A 155 -3.66 -1.86 8.20
CA THR A 155 -3.93 -0.43 8.11
C THR A 155 -5.11 -0.01 9.00
N GLN A 156 -5.42 1.28 9.00
CA GLN A 156 -6.72 1.76 9.42
C GLN A 156 -7.84 1.18 8.54
N PRO A 157 -9.05 1.00 9.09
CA PRO A 157 -10.19 0.49 8.35
C PRO A 157 -10.57 1.37 7.15
N VAL A 158 -10.83 0.74 6.00
CA VAL A 158 -11.26 1.41 4.77
C VAL A 158 -12.38 0.62 4.10
N MET A 159 -13.26 1.32 3.38
CA MET A 159 -14.30 0.68 2.59
C MET A 159 -13.68 -0.20 1.50
N GLY A 160 -14.12 -1.45 1.36
CA GLY A 160 -13.58 -2.36 0.33
C GLY A 160 -13.67 -1.79 -1.10
N ALA A 161 -14.73 -1.04 -1.39
CA ALA A 161 -14.99 -0.44 -2.70
C ALA A 161 -13.97 0.64 -3.13
N VAL A 162 -13.16 1.19 -2.21
CA VAL A 162 -12.08 2.12 -2.60
C VAL A 162 -10.76 1.41 -2.92
N ILE A 163 -10.68 0.10 -2.67
CA ILE A 163 -9.54 -0.72 -3.07
C ILE A 163 -9.82 -1.17 -4.50
N GLU A 164 -9.34 -0.40 -5.48
CA GLU A 164 -9.63 -0.63 -6.90
C GLU A 164 -8.61 -1.56 -7.59
N SER A 165 -7.54 -1.94 -6.88
CA SER A 165 -6.51 -2.86 -7.35
C SER A 165 -5.59 -3.29 -6.21
N GLU A 166 -4.77 -4.33 -6.43
CA GLU A 166 -3.65 -4.68 -5.54
C GLU A 166 -2.69 -3.51 -5.33
N ALA A 167 -2.41 -2.73 -6.40
CA ALA A 167 -1.52 -1.57 -6.31
C ALA A 167 -2.10 -0.49 -5.39
N ALA A 168 -3.42 -0.24 -5.46
CA ALA A 168 -4.10 0.69 -4.56
C ALA A 168 -4.06 0.22 -3.09
N GLY A 169 -4.30 -1.08 -2.84
CA GLY A 169 -4.16 -1.66 -1.51
C GLY A 169 -2.72 -1.58 -0.98
N SER A 170 -1.73 -1.84 -1.85
CA SER A 170 -0.31 -1.78 -1.51
C SER A 170 0.16 -0.36 -1.23
N ALA A 171 -0.29 0.63 -2.01
CA ALA A 171 -0.02 2.04 -1.77
C ALA A 171 -0.53 2.48 -0.39
N ARG A 172 -1.71 1.99 0.03
CA ARG A 172 -2.23 2.24 1.38
C ARG A 172 -1.38 1.58 2.46
N CYS A 173 -0.97 0.32 2.27
CA CYS A 173 -0.06 -0.36 3.19
C CYS A 173 1.25 0.42 3.36
N GLU A 174 1.86 0.88 2.28
CA GLU A 174 3.09 1.66 2.31
C GLU A 174 2.89 3.04 2.97
N GLN A 175 1.78 3.72 2.67
CA GLN A 175 1.45 5.01 3.25
C GLN A 175 1.28 4.96 4.77
N GLU A 176 0.65 3.90 5.29
CA GLU A 176 0.31 3.80 6.71
C GLU A 176 1.37 3.09 7.56
N LEU A 177 2.05 2.08 7.00
CA LEU A 177 3.00 1.23 7.72
C LEU A 177 4.46 1.49 7.33
N GLY A 178 4.70 2.26 6.27
CA GLY A 178 6.01 2.66 5.77
C GLY A 178 6.51 1.83 4.59
N ALA A 179 7.70 2.17 4.10
CA ALA A 179 8.32 1.55 2.93
C ALA A 179 8.40 0.02 3.03
N GLY A 180 8.12 -0.66 1.91
CA GLY A 180 8.22 -2.12 1.77
C GLY A 180 6.99 -2.92 2.25
N TRP A 181 5.98 -2.25 2.81
CA TRP A 181 4.68 -2.87 3.07
C TRP A 181 3.83 -2.87 1.81
N ARG A 182 3.20 -4.01 1.51
CA ARG A 182 2.28 -4.19 0.38
C ARG A 182 1.05 -4.97 0.82
N MET A 183 -0.02 -4.94 0.02
CA MET A 183 -1.22 -5.71 0.32
C MET A 183 -0.87 -7.21 0.35
N ALA A 184 -1.33 -7.91 1.38
CA ALA A 184 -1.17 -9.35 1.46
C ALA A 184 -2.07 -10.03 0.44
N GLY A 185 -1.55 -11.12 -0.15
CA GLY A 185 -2.23 -11.89 -1.16
C GLY A 185 -2.34 -13.36 -0.80
N LEU A 186 -3.47 -13.96 -1.17
CA LEU A 186 -3.71 -15.38 -1.03
C LEU A 186 -3.88 -15.99 -2.43
N GLN A 187 -3.06 -16.97 -2.76
CA GLN A 187 -3.11 -17.73 -4.01
C GLN A 187 -3.96 -19.00 -3.83
N ALA A 188 -4.73 -19.38 -4.83
CA ALA A 188 -5.42 -20.65 -4.84
C ALA A 188 -4.43 -21.81 -4.86
N GLY A 189 -4.66 -22.79 -4.00
CA GLY A 189 -3.77 -23.93 -3.82
C GLY A 189 -2.54 -23.65 -2.94
N GLY A 190 -2.36 -22.43 -2.40
CA GLY A 190 -1.24 -22.11 -1.52
C GLY A 190 -1.21 -22.94 -0.22
N SER A 191 -2.38 -23.32 0.30
CA SER A 191 -2.56 -24.36 1.31
C SER A 191 -4.03 -24.80 1.32
N GLY A 192 -4.33 -26.01 1.80
CA GLY A 192 -5.71 -26.47 1.97
C GLY A 192 -6.54 -25.62 2.95
N ALA A 193 -5.91 -24.73 3.72
CA ALA A 193 -6.51 -23.95 4.80
C ALA A 193 -6.91 -22.52 4.42
N TRP A 194 -6.55 -22.01 3.22
CA TRP A 194 -6.82 -20.62 2.82
C TRP A 194 -6.43 -19.61 3.92
N ALA A 195 -5.19 -19.72 4.38
CA ALA A 195 -4.68 -18.99 5.52
C ALA A 195 -3.26 -18.48 5.27
N LEU A 196 -2.92 -17.37 5.93
CA LEU A 196 -1.61 -16.73 5.94
C LEU A 196 -1.02 -16.75 7.35
N GLN A 197 0.28 -16.99 7.42
CA GLN A 197 1.07 -16.95 8.62
C GLN A 197 2.24 -15.98 8.44
N GLY A 198 2.59 -15.25 9.47
CA GLY A 198 3.71 -14.31 9.43
C GLY A 198 4.06 -13.79 10.82
N GLN A 199 5.17 -13.09 10.93
CA GLN A 199 5.49 -12.39 12.17
C GLN A 199 4.40 -11.36 12.46
N ARG A 200 3.92 -11.31 13.70
CA ARG A 200 2.90 -10.34 14.12
C ARG A 200 3.49 -8.94 14.10
N GLY A 201 2.97 -8.10 13.22
CA GLY A 201 3.28 -6.69 13.08
C GLY A 201 2.15 -5.78 13.60
N PRO A 202 2.19 -4.49 13.25
CA PRO A 202 1.27 -3.48 13.78
C PRO A 202 -0.17 -3.65 13.27
N GLY A 203 -1.14 -3.13 14.02
CA GLY A 203 -2.54 -2.99 13.59
C GLY A 203 -3.41 -4.26 13.63
N LEU A 204 -2.82 -5.43 13.90
CA LEU A 204 -3.57 -6.69 14.00
C LEU A 204 -4.31 -6.80 15.35
N THR A 205 -5.63 -6.93 15.29
CA THR A 205 -6.58 -7.09 16.41
C THR A 205 -7.53 -8.28 16.20
N GLY A 206 -7.91 -8.98 17.28
CA GLY A 206 -8.72 -10.22 17.22
C GLY A 206 -10.22 -10.04 17.01
N HIS A 207 -10.71 -8.84 16.72
CA HIS A 207 -12.16 -8.53 16.67
C HIS A 207 -12.62 -7.98 15.31
N THR A 208 -11.83 -8.20 14.26
CA THR A 208 -12.13 -7.73 12.91
C THR A 208 -11.65 -8.72 11.86
N ARG A 209 -12.19 -8.58 10.65
CA ARG A 209 -11.61 -9.18 9.44
C ARG A 209 -10.72 -8.16 8.73
N TYR A 210 -9.94 -8.65 7.78
CA TYR A 210 -8.99 -7.86 7.00
C TYR A 210 -9.20 -8.12 5.51
N TRP A 211 -9.21 -7.05 4.72
CA TRP A 211 -9.15 -7.16 3.27
C TRP A 211 -7.84 -7.80 2.84
N VAL A 212 -7.91 -8.85 2.05
CA VAL A 212 -6.76 -9.53 1.44
C VAL A 212 -7.01 -9.60 -0.06
N HIS A 213 -5.95 -9.59 -0.88
CA HIS A 213 -6.15 -9.90 -2.30
C HIS A 213 -6.31 -11.41 -2.49
N ALA A 214 -7.11 -11.80 -3.47
CA ALA A 214 -7.13 -13.12 -4.06
C ALA A 214 -6.33 -13.06 -5.36
N ALA A 215 -5.12 -13.61 -5.37
CA ALA A 215 -4.08 -13.32 -6.38
C ALA A 215 -4.43 -13.82 -7.78
N ASP A 216 -5.07 -14.97 -7.81
CA ASP A 216 -5.36 -15.77 -8.99
C ASP A 216 -6.86 -16.08 -9.11
N GLN A 217 -7.68 -15.37 -8.32
CA GLN A 217 -9.14 -15.53 -8.28
C GLN A 217 -9.81 -14.16 -8.34
N LYS A 218 -11.12 -14.16 -8.63
CA LYS A 218 -11.94 -12.94 -8.77
C LYS A 218 -12.65 -12.54 -7.47
N GLY A 219 -12.10 -12.93 -6.33
CA GLY A 219 -12.67 -12.62 -5.02
C GLY A 219 -12.36 -11.21 -4.53
N ASN A 220 -11.96 -10.27 -5.38
CA ASN A 220 -11.57 -8.93 -4.94
C ASN A 220 -12.67 -7.89 -5.15
N CYS A 221 -12.66 -6.80 -4.40
CA CYS A 221 -13.69 -5.77 -4.56
C CYS A 221 -13.72 -5.09 -5.94
N TRP A 222 -12.62 -5.16 -6.69
CA TRP A 222 -12.48 -4.55 -8.01
C TRP A 222 -12.78 -5.49 -9.19
N ASP A 223 -12.78 -6.81 -8.96
CA ASP A 223 -12.94 -7.83 -10.01
C ASP A 223 -13.93 -8.96 -9.67
N SER A 224 -14.54 -8.95 -8.49
CA SER A 224 -15.70 -9.75 -8.13
C SER A 224 -16.93 -9.25 -8.88
N GLY A 225 -17.09 -9.73 -10.10
CA GLY A 225 -18.35 -9.59 -10.83
C GLY A 225 -19.46 -10.27 -10.04
N GLY A 226 -20.50 -9.51 -9.70
CA GLY A 226 -21.74 -10.05 -9.13
C GLY A 226 -22.47 -10.97 -10.09
#